data_AF-A0A174GYL7-F1
#
_entry.id   AF-A0A174GYL7-F1
#
_cell.length_a   1.000
_cell.length_b   1.000
_cell.length_c   1.000
_cell.angle_alpha   90.00
_cell.angle_beta   90.00
_cell.angle_gamma   90.00
#
_symmetry.space_group_name_H-M   'P 1'
#
loop_
_entity.id
_entity.type
_entity.pdbx_description
1 polymer ?
#
loop_
_entity_poly.entity_id
_entity_poly.type
_entity_poly.pdbx_seq_one_letter_code
_entity_poly.pdbx_strand_id
1 'polypeptide(L)'
;MLENWIKPQIPEEEELDERLHAARSKLSVLQMQIKEHGLPVLVLFEGWGTAGKGSVLGKVIKNIDPRFFKVATMDEPTEEERRKPFLYRYFVKIPAKGKLEFLDSGWMDEVVKDVLHDKIGEKEYKKKIESVKRFERQLTDNGYLVMKFFFQISRKEQKKRIEVLKENKDTRWRVSGDEDWQNKHYDKCMHVFDRYLNDTNSPADPWYIVDAKNRKWAELQVLETLVSGIETALKNSNLAVPLLQNVFPLEKIPKLSEISLDKELSEEEYKKELKNLQSKLSELHNKLYRQKIPVVIAYEGWDAAGKGGNIKRITGALDPRGFEVHPIASPLPNEKARHYLWRFWNRLPKTGHIAIFDRTWYGRVMVERLEGFCSENEWQRAYNEINEFEKELSDWGAVIIKFWVQIDKDTQLARFEERQNTPEKQWKITDEDWRNREKWDLYETAVNEMLKKTNTTYAPWHVLESNDKKYARIKALKIVIDAIEAALDK
;
A
#
# COMPACT_ATOMS: atom_id res chain seq x y z
N MET A 1 17.07 -16.26 14.60
CA MET A 1 16.86 -17.26 13.52
C MET A 1 18.16 -17.86 12.98
N LEU A 2 19.08 -17.06 12.43
CA LEU A 2 20.40 -17.43 11.90
C LEU A 2 21.38 -17.90 12.96
N GLU A 3 21.40 -17.30 14.16
CA GLU A 3 22.35 -17.67 15.23
C GLU A 3 22.15 -19.10 15.71
N ASN A 4 20.89 -19.57 15.72
CA ASN A 4 20.49 -20.91 16.12
C ASN A 4 20.18 -21.82 14.92
N TRP A 5 20.53 -21.41 13.69
CA TRP A 5 20.18 -22.14 12.49
C TRP A 5 21.04 -23.40 12.31
N ILE A 6 20.36 -24.54 12.27
CA ILE A 6 20.99 -25.83 11.99
C ILE A 6 21.10 -25.98 10.48
N LYS A 7 22.34 -26.11 9.98
CA LYS A 7 22.58 -26.31 8.56
C LYS A 7 22.00 -27.66 8.11
N PRO A 8 21.15 -27.66 7.06
CA PRO A 8 20.63 -28.91 6.53
C PRO A 8 21.77 -29.70 5.86
N GLN A 9 21.68 -31.03 5.92
CA GLN A 9 22.60 -31.90 5.22
C GLN A 9 22.34 -31.82 3.71
N ILE A 10 23.41 -31.68 2.93
CA ILE A 10 23.33 -31.71 1.47
C ILE A 10 23.15 -33.17 1.06
N PRO A 11 22.14 -33.50 0.23
CA PRO A 11 22.00 -34.83 -0.35
C PRO A 11 23.20 -35.24 -1.20
N GLU A 12 23.33 -36.54 -1.46
CA GLU A 12 24.28 -37.04 -2.46
C GLU A 12 23.95 -36.48 -3.85
N GLU A 13 24.95 -36.41 -4.74
CA GLU A 13 24.80 -35.69 -6.02
C GLU A 13 23.70 -36.27 -6.91
N GLU A 14 23.54 -37.59 -6.93
CA GLU A 14 22.47 -38.27 -7.69
C GLU A 14 21.08 -37.91 -7.14
N GLU A 15 20.88 -38.02 -5.82
CA GLU A 15 19.62 -37.63 -5.18
C GLU A 15 19.30 -36.14 -5.39
N LEU A 16 20.33 -35.29 -5.33
CA LEU A 16 20.20 -33.85 -5.56
C LEU A 16 19.68 -33.56 -6.98
N ASP A 17 20.24 -34.21 -7.99
CA ASP A 17 19.86 -34.00 -9.39
C ASP A 17 18.47 -34.57 -9.68
N GLU A 18 18.10 -35.73 -9.11
CA GLU A 18 16.75 -36.31 -9.20
C GLU A 18 15.69 -35.38 -8.59
N ARG A 19 15.92 -34.90 -7.36
CA ARG A 19 15.01 -33.99 -6.66
C ARG A 19 14.90 -32.65 -7.36
N LEU A 20 16.00 -32.13 -7.90
CA LEU A 20 15.98 -30.92 -8.72
C LEU A 20 15.09 -31.11 -9.97
N HIS A 21 15.24 -32.24 -10.67
CA HIS A 21 14.40 -32.52 -11.82
C HIS A 21 12.92 -32.59 -11.45
N ALA A 22 12.58 -33.29 -10.37
CA ALA A 22 11.22 -33.40 -9.87
C ALA A 22 10.62 -32.04 -9.48
N ALA A 23 11.35 -31.23 -8.72
CA ALA A 23 10.89 -29.92 -8.26
C ALA A 23 10.67 -28.93 -9.42
N ARG A 24 11.55 -28.94 -10.43
CA ARG A 24 11.41 -28.11 -11.64
C ARG A 24 10.16 -28.50 -12.45
N SER A 25 9.97 -29.79 -12.69
CA SER A 25 8.81 -30.31 -13.41
C SER A 25 7.51 -29.96 -12.68
N LYS A 26 7.51 -30.08 -11.35
CA LYS A 26 6.34 -29.76 -10.52
C LYS A 26 6.00 -28.27 -10.54
N LEU A 27 7.00 -27.38 -10.44
CA LEU A 27 6.80 -25.93 -10.54
C LEU A 27 6.20 -25.53 -11.90
N SER A 28 6.64 -26.17 -12.98
CA SER A 28 6.09 -25.94 -14.32
C SER A 28 4.60 -26.33 -14.44
N VAL A 29 4.14 -27.33 -13.69
CA VAL A 29 2.69 -27.67 -13.61
C VAL A 29 1.94 -26.68 -12.73
N LEU A 30 2.51 -26.34 -11.57
CA LEU A 30 1.90 -25.43 -10.61
C LEU A 30 1.67 -24.02 -11.16
N GLN A 31 2.49 -23.54 -12.11
CA GLN A 31 2.27 -22.24 -12.74
C GLN A 31 0.89 -22.12 -13.41
N MET A 32 0.37 -23.23 -13.97
CA MET A 32 -0.94 -23.24 -14.62
C MET A 32 -2.05 -23.21 -13.57
N GLN A 33 -1.88 -23.95 -12.46
CA GLN A 33 -2.81 -23.92 -11.35
C GLN A 33 -2.87 -22.54 -10.67
N ILE A 34 -1.71 -21.89 -10.50
CA ILE A 34 -1.60 -20.49 -10.05
C ILE A 34 -2.47 -19.59 -10.91
N LYS A 35 -2.34 -19.70 -12.25
CA LYS A 35 -3.12 -18.90 -13.20
C LYS A 35 -4.62 -19.18 -13.09
N GLU A 36 -5.01 -20.45 -13.10
CA GLU A 36 -6.41 -20.90 -13.11
C GLU A 36 -7.15 -20.49 -11.83
N HIS A 37 -6.49 -20.60 -10.67
CA HIS A 37 -7.06 -20.23 -9.37
C HIS A 37 -6.83 -18.76 -9.02
N GLY A 38 -6.12 -18.01 -9.87
CA GLY A 38 -5.84 -16.60 -9.64
C GLY A 38 -4.96 -16.32 -8.42
N LEU A 39 -4.14 -17.27 -7.97
CA LEU A 39 -3.23 -17.11 -6.82
C LEU A 39 -2.12 -16.10 -7.17
N PRO A 40 -1.98 -14.96 -6.49
CA PRO A 40 -0.83 -14.08 -6.68
C PRO A 40 0.33 -14.54 -5.77
N VAL A 41 1.53 -14.69 -6.34
CA VAL A 41 2.71 -15.20 -5.61
C VAL A 41 3.83 -14.16 -5.62
N LEU A 42 4.16 -13.60 -4.45
CA LEU A 42 5.26 -12.67 -4.26
C LEU A 42 6.44 -13.38 -3.60
N VAL A 43 7.59 -13.39 -4.26
CA VAL A 43 8.78 -14.10 -3.80
C VAL A 43 9.93 -13.12 -3.59
N LEU A 44 10.43 -13.02 -2.37
CA LEU A 44 11.52 -12.13 -1.98
C LEU A 44 12.82 -12.91 -1.80
N PHE A 45 13.88 -12.49 -2.50
CA PHE A 45 15.23 -13.04 -2.40
C PHE A 45 16.15 -12.06 -1.66
N GLU A 46 16.45 -12.36 -0.40
CA GLU A 46 17.33 -11.57 0.46
C GLU A 46 18.52 -12.40 0.96
N GLY A 47 19.49 -11.78 1.60
CA GLY A 47 20.67 -12.49 2.10
C GLY A 47 21.97 -11.73 1.94
N TRP A 48 23.07 -12.41 2.25
CA TRP A 48 24.41 -11.83 2.18
C TRP A 48 24.77 -11.37 0.77
N GLY A 49 25.54 -10.28 0.68
CA GLY A 49 26.18 -9.88 -0.56
C GLY A 49 27.04 -11.01 -1.13
N THR A 50 26.97 -11.25 -2.45
CA THR A 50 27.59 -12.39 -3.17
C THR A 50 27.07 -13.80 -2.80
N ALA A 51 25.96 -13.92 -2.06
CA ALA A 51 25.37 -15.23 -1.75
C ALA A 51 24.82 -15.98 -2.97
N GLY A 52 24.71 -15.34 -4.12
CA GLY A 52 24.27 -15.96 -5.37
C GLY A 52 22.77 -15.87 -5.62
N LYS A 53 22.07 -14.93 -4.96
CA LYS A 53 20.63 -14.65 -5.10
C LYS A 53 20.19 -14.61 -6.56
N GLY A 54 20.72 -13.67 -7.35
CA GLY A 54 20.40 -13.55 -8.78
C GLY A 54 20.76 -14.78 -9.62
N SER A 55 21.81 -15.53 -9.26
CA SER A 55 22.16 -16.77 -9.97
C SER A 55 21.15 -17.89 -9.71
N VAL A 56 20.64 -18.02 -8.48
CA VAL A 56 19.63 -19.02 -8.13
C VAL A 56 18.28 -18.61 -8.68
N LEU A 57 17.90 -17.34 -8.53
CA LEU A 57 16.70 -16.77 -9.13
C LEU A 57 16.66 -17.05 -10.65
N GLY A 58 17.74 -16.75 -11.37
CA GLY A 58 17.86 -17.00 -12.80
C GLY A 58 17.74 -18.47 -13.20
N LYS A 59 17.90 -19.42 -12.28
CA LYS A 59 17.63 -20.85 -12.52
C LYS A 59 16.20 -21.24 -12.16
N VAL A 60 15.65 -20.71 -11.06
CA VAL A 60 14.27 -20.95 -10.66
C VAL A 60 13.31 -20.51 -11.77
N ILE A 61 13.48 -19.29 -12.28
CA ILE A 61 12.59 -18.71 -13.30
C ILE A 61 12.68 -19.42 -14.66
N LYS A 62 13.75 -20.16 -14.96
CA LYS A 62 13.84 -20.94 -16.21
C LYS A 62 12.79 -22.05 -16.30
N ASN A 63 12.21 -22.44 -15.17
CA ASN A 63 11.19 -23.48 -15.09
C ASN A 63 9.76 -22.92 -15.12
N ILE A 64 9.63 -21.61 -15.33
CA ILE A 64 8.36 -20.89 -15.40
C ILE A 64 8.33 -20.17 -16.75
N ASP A 65 7.18 -20.14 -17.41
CA ASP A 65 7.02 -19.41 -18.65
C ASP A 65 7.10 -17.88 -18.37
N PRO A 66 7.91 -17.12 -19.14
CA PRO A 66 8.17 -15.70 -18.90
C PRO A 66 6.94 -14.80 -19.01
N ARG A 67 5.82 -15.29 -19.54
CA ARG A 67 4.55 -14.57 -19.55
C ARG A 67 3.85 -14.59 -18.19
N PHE A 68 4.27 -15.46 -17.26
CA PHE A 68 3.61 -15.68 -15.97
C PHE A 68 4.36 -15.10 -14.77
N PHE A 69 5.59 -14.65 -14.96
CA PHE A 69 6.34 -13.99 -13.91
C PHE A 69 6.90 -12.64 -14.34
N LYS A 70 7.28 -11.84 -13.35
CA LYS A 70 8.18 -10.71 -13.50
C LYS A 70 9.30 -10.81 -12.48
N VAL A 71 10.40 -10.16 -12.80
CA VAL A 71 11.53 -9.99 -11.89
C VAL A 71 11.75 -8.49 -11.73
N ALA A 72 11.77 -8.02 -10.49
CA ALA A 72 12.15 -6.67 -10.16
C ALA A 72 13.43 -6.70 -9.32
N THR A 73 14.49 -6.08 -9.84
CA THR A 73 15.69 -5.79 -9.05
C THR A 73 15.42 -4.50 -8.28
N MET A 74 15.44 -4.57 -6.95
CA MET A 74 15.16 -3.42 -6.10
C MET A 74 16.47 -2.77 -5.66
N ASP A 75 17.06 -1.99 -6.56
CA ASP A 75 18.23 -1.15 -6.26
C ASP A 75 17.87 -0.03 -5.26
N GLU A 76 18.85 0.79 -4.90
CA GLU A 76 18.65 1.97 -4.05
C GLU A 76 17.42 2.81 -4.50
N PRO A 77 16.58 3.27 -3.56
CA PRO A 77 15.44 4.13 -3.90
C PRO A 77 15.87 5.36 -4.71
N THR A 78 15.20 5.57 -5.84
CA THR A 78 15.34 6.78 -6.66
C THR A 78 14.90 8.02 -5.88
N GLU A 79 15.29 9.22 -6.33
CA GLU A 79 14.88 10.47 -5.68
C GLU A 79 13.35 10.59 -5.60
N GLU A 80 12.62 10.13 -6.63
CA GLU A 80 11.17 10.15 -6.63
C GLU A 80 10.57 9.15 -5.62
N GLU A 81 11.10 7.93 -5.53
CA GLU A 81 10.65 6.93 -4.56
C GLU A 81 10.87 7.39 -3.12
N ARG A 82 12.00 8.05 -2.82
CA ARG A 82 12.29 8.65 -1.50
C ARG A 82 11.31 9.75 -1.10
N ARG A 83 10.57 10.30 -2.07
CA ARG A 83 9.53 11.30 -1.85
C ARG A 83 8.14 10.68 -1.67
N LYS A 84 8.03 9.37 -1.44
CA LYS A 84 6.79 8.65 -1.14
C LYS A 84 6.99 7.77 0.12
N PRO A 85 5.92 7.21 0.71
CA PRO A 85 6.09 6.35 1.88
C PRO A 85 6.98 5.14 1.57
N PHE A 86 7.75 4.69 2.57
CA PHE A 86 8.74 3.61 2.47
C PHE A 86 8.29 2.40 1.63
N LEU A 87 7.10 1.85 1.91
CA LEU A 87 6.64 0.63 1.23
C LEU A 87 5.97 0.86 -0.13
N TYR A 88 5.78 2.12 -0.56
CA TYR A 88 5.14 2.44 -1.84
C TYR A 88 5.76 1.68 -3.00
N ARG A 89 7.09 1.70 -3.11
CA ARG A 89 7.82 1.12 -4.24
C ARG A 89 7.67 -0.39 -4.37
N TYR A 90 7.44 -1.09 -3.26
CA TYR A 90 7.18 -2.52 -3.24
C TYR A 90 5.70 -2.81 -3.48
N PHE A 91 4.81 -2.01 -2.88
CA PHE A 91 3.37 -2.14 -3.06
C PHE A 91 2.98 -2.03 -4.53
N VAL A 92 3.55 -1.09 -5.28
CA VAL A 92 3.21 -0.93 -6.71
C VAL A 92 3.70 -2.10 -7.58
N LYS A 93 4.65 -2.90 -7.10
CA LYS A 93 5.22 -4.06 -7.81
C LYS A 93 4.50 -5.37 -7.54
N ILE A 94 3.55 -5.42 -6.61
CA ILE A 94 2.86 -6.68 -6.28
C ILE A 94 2.24 -7.34 -7.53
N PRO A 95 2.28 -8.68 -7.61
CA PRO A 95 1.77 -9.40 -8.76
C PRO A 95 0.26 -9.24 -8.89
N ALA A 96 -0.21 -9.36 -10.13
CA ALA A 96 -1.63 -9.58 -10.39
C ALA A 96 -2.02 -11.03 -10.02
N LYS A 97 -3.31 -11.28 -9.78
CA LYS A 97 -3.89 -12.60 -9.61
C LYS A 97 -3.41 -13.56 -10.71
N GLY A 98 -2.93 -14.73 -10.29
CA GLY A 98 -2.41 -15.77 -11.18
C GLY A 98 -1.04 -15.47 -11.80
N LYS A 99 -0.27 -14.57 -11.20
CA LYS A 99 1.10 -14.21 -11.62
C LYS A 99 2.08 -14.33 -10.46
N LEU A 100 3.35 -14.51 -10.82
CA LEU A 100 4.46 -14.47 -9.89
C LEU A 100 5.23 -13.16 -10.03
N GLU A 101 5.70 -12.60 -8.92
CA GLU A 101 6.67 -11.51 -8.90
C GLU A 101 7.86 -11.94 -8.04
N PHE A 102 9.05 -11.88 -8.60
CA PHE A 102 10.29 -12.14 -7.88
C PHE A 102 11.02 -10.82 -7.61
N LEU A 103 11.29 -10.53 -6.35
CA LEU A 103 12.09 -9.39 -5.94
C LEU A 103 13.52 -9.84 -5.62
N ASP A 104 14.50 -9.36 -6.38
CA ASP A 104 15.92 -9.50 -6.03
C ASP A 104 16.30 -8.33 -5.13
N SER A 105 16.40 -8.61 -3.83
CA SER A 105 16.37 -7.62 -2.74
C SER A 105 15.03 -6.89 -2.62
N GLY A 106 14.75 -6.35 -1.43
CA GLY A 106 13.47 -5.76 -1.10
C GLY A 106 13.53 -4.87 0.13
N TRP A 107 12.46 -4.87 0.92
CA TRP A 107 12.32 -4.02 2.09
C TRP A 107 13.26 -4.41 3.24
N MET A 108 13.79 -5.64 3.28
CA MET A 108 14.79 -6.04 4.27
C MET A 108 16.12 -5.36 4.02
N ASP A 109 16.65 -5.41 2.79
CA ASP A 109 17.94 -4.81 2.47
C ASP A 109 17.95 -3.31 2.79
N GLU A 110 16.89 -2.56 2.44
CA GLU A 110 16.78 -1.14 2.74
C GLU A 110 16.83 -0.85 4.25
N VAL A 111 16.00 -1.54 5.04
CA VAL A 111 15.94 -1.35 6.50
C VAL A 111 17.27 -1.72 7.16
N VAL A 112 17.85 -2.86 6.79
CA VAL A 112 19.08 -3.34 7.41
C VAL A 112 20.26 -2.47 7.04
N LYS A 113 20.37 -2.00 5.79
CA LYS A 113 21.40 -1.04 5.39
C LYS A 113 21.30 0.26 6.18
N ASP A 114 20.09 0.77 6.40
CA ASP A 114 19.88 1.98 7.19
C ASP A 114 20.34 1.79 8.66
N VAL A 115 20.08 0.63 9.26
CA VAL A 115 20.57 0.31 10.62
C VAL A 115 22.09 0.14 10.64
N LEU A 116 22.65 -0.63 9.70
CA LEU A 116 24.08 -0.96 9.69
C LEU A 116 24.99 0.25 9.51
N HIS A 117 24.49 1.26 8.79
CA HIS A 117 25.17 2.55 8.54
C HIS A 117 24.66 3.67 9.45
N ASP A 118 23.96 3.33 10.54
CA ASP A 118 23.52 4.27 11.58
C ASP A 118 22.67 5.44 11.03
N LYS A 119 21.95 5.22 9.92
CA LYS A 119 21.03 6.20 9.32
C LYS A 119 19.70 6.29 10.06
N ILE A 120 19.31 5.21 10.75
CA ILE A 120 18.10 5.16 11.57
C ILE A 120 18.40 4.61 12.97
N GLY A 121 17.70 5.16 13.97
CA GLY A 121 17.75 4.66 15.35
C GLY A 121 16.66 3.63 15.65
N GLU A 122 16.67 3.12 16.88
CA GLU A 122 15.78 2.05 17.36
C GLU A 122 14.28 2.35 17.19
N LYS A 123 13.87 3.61 17.43
CA LYS A 123 12.47 4.04 17.28
C LYS A 123 12.00 3.92 15.83
N GLU A 124 12.82 4.35 14.89
CA GLU A 124 12.50 4.33 13.46
C GLU A 124 12.57 2.91 12.90
N TYR A 125 13.53 2.10 13.36
CA TYR A 125 13.57 0.68 13.07
C TYR A 125 12.25 -0.02 13.44
N LYS A 126 11.78 0.14 14.69
CA LYS A 126 10.50 -0.47 15.13
C LYS A 126 9.31 -0.05 14.26
N LYS A 127 9.24 1.23 13.87
CA LYS A 127 8.21 1.72 12.94
C LYS A 127 8.29 1.03 11.58
N LYS A 128 9.48 0.93 10.97
CA LYS A 128 9.65 0.23 9.69
C LYS A 128 9.28 -1.26 9.82
N ILE A 129 9.61 -1.91 10.94
CA ILE A 129 9.21 -3.31 11.20
C ILE A 129 7.69 -3.45 11.30
N GLU A 130 7.01 -2.57 12.03
CA GLU A 130 5.54 -2.58 12.10
C GLU A 130 4.90 -2.38 10.71
N SER A 131 5.44 -1.46 9.92
CA SER A 131 5.01 -1.20 8.55
C SER A 131 5.16 -2.46 7.67
N VAL A 132 6.32 -3.13 7.73
CA VAL A 132 6.58 -4.39 7.01
C VAL A 132 5.58 -5.47 7.41
N LYS A 133 5.35 -5.68 8.72
CA LYS A 133 4.41 -6.69 9.21
C LYS A 133 2.98 -6.42 8.76
N ARG A 134 2.54 -5.16 8.78
CA ARG A 134 1.21 -4.76 8.27
C ARG A 134 1.09 -5.04 6.77
N PHE A 135 2.11 -4.68 6.00
CA PHE A 135 2.13 -4.91 4.56
C PHE A 135 2.09 -6.39 4.19
N GLU A 136 2.96 -7.21 4.79
CA GLU A 136 3.00 -8.65 4.54
C GLU A 136 1.66 -9.30 4.93
N ARG A 137 1.13 -8.95 6.11
CA ARG A 137 -0.17 -9.44 6.58
C ARG A 137 -1.32 -9.03 5.65
N GLN A 138 -1.41 -7.76 5.25
CA GLN A 138 -2.47 -7.31 4.33
C GLN A 138 -2.44 -8.06 2.99
N LEU A 139 -1.24 -8.38 2.48
CA LEU A 139 -1.11 -9.21 1.28
C LEU A 139 -1.64 -10.62 1.52
N THR A 140 -1.23 -11.28 2.62
CA THR A 140 -1.73 -12.63 2.95
C THR A 140 -3.24 -12.64 3.21
N ASP A 141 -3.76 -11.61 3.89
CA ASP A 141 -5.19 -11.41 4.17
C ASP A 141 -5.99 -11.22 2.85
N ASN A 142 -5.34 -10.74 1.80
CA ASN A 142 -5.93 -10.64 0.47
C ASN A 142 -5.70 -11.88 -0.43
N GLY A 143 -5.11 -12.94 0.13
CA GLY A 143 -4.89 -14.21 -0.56
C GLY A 143 -3.58 -14.29 -1.35
N TYR A 144 -2.62 -13.38 -1.13
CA TYR A 144 -1.28 -13.52 -1.71
C TYR A 144 -0.49 -14.60 -0.97
N LEU A 145 0.25 -15.41 -1.73
CA LEU A 145 1.33 -16.20 -1.18
C LEU A 145 2.60 -15.34 -1.15
N VAL A 146 3.06 -14.99 0.05
CA VAL A 146 4.32 -14.25 0.27
C VAL A 146 5.39 -15.23 0.73
N MET A 147 6.50 -15.34 0.00
CA MET A 147 7.59 -16.25 0.33
C MET A 147 8.92 -15.49 0.40
N LYS A 148 9.57 -15.55 1.57
CA LYS A 148 10.77 -14.76 1.87
C LYS A 148 11.96 -15.69 2.08
N PHE A 149 12.98 -15.59 1.25
CA PHE A 149 14.18 -16.42 1.31
C PHE A 149 15.38 -15.61 1.76
N PHE A 150 16.13 -16.11 2.75
CA PHE A 150 17.38 -15.52 3.21
C PHE A 150 18.57 -16.42 2.83
N PHE A 151 19.40 -15.96 1.91
CA PHE A 151 20.56 -16.68 1.40
C PHE A 151 21.76 -16.53 2.34
N GLN A 152 22.05 -17.60 3.08
CA GLN A 152 23.09 -17.64 4.10
C GLN A 152 24.39 -18.23 3.55
N ILE A 153 25.50 -17.52 3.75
CA ILE A 153 26.87 -18.01 3.50
C ILE A 153 27.78 -17.59 4.65
N SER A 154 28.86 -18.35 4.89
CA SER A 154 29.84 -18.02 5.92
C SER A 154 30.73 -16.84 5.50
N ARG A 155 31.33 -16.16 6.48
CA ARG A 155 32.35 -15.11 6.25
C ARG A 155 33.46 -15.54 5.29
N LYS A 156 33.96 -16.77 5.45
CA LYS A 156 35.01 -17.36 4.60
C LYS A 156 34.55 -17.54 3.16
N GLU A 157 33.33 -18.05 2.98
CA GLU A 157 32.76 -18.26 1.64
C GLU A 157 32.47 -16.92 0.95
N GLN A 158 31.94 -15.94 1.66
CA GLN A 158 31.70 -14.59 1.13
C GLN A 158 33.00 -13.95 0.66
N LYS A 159 34.06 -13.98 1.48
CA LYS A 159 35.38 -13.45 1.10
C LYS A 159 35.91 -14.08 -0.18
N LYS A 160 35.87 -15.42 -0.26
CA LYS A 160 36.29 -16.17 -1.45
C LYS A 160 35.52 -15.73 -2.70
N ARG A 161 34.21 -15.54 -2.60
CA ARG A 161 33.37 -15.13 -3.74
C ARG A 161 33.65 -13.69 -4.18
N ILE A 162 33.86 -12.78 -3.24
CA ILE A 162 34.25 -11.39 -3.53
C ILE A 162 35.55 -11.36 -4.33
N GLU A 163 36.58 -12.11 -3.89
CA GLU A 163 37.88 -12.18 -4.56
C GLU A 163 37.73 -12.67 -6.01
N VAL A 164 37.04 -13.80 -6.21
CA VAL A 164 36.78 -14.36 -7.56
C VAL A 164 36.02 -13.37 -8.46
N LEU A 165 35.03 -12.66 -7.92
CA LEU A 165 34.26 -11.69 -8.71
C LEU A 165 35.09 -10.47 -9.13
N LYS A 166 36.06 -10.04 -8.31
CA LYS A 166 36.95 -8.91 -8.58
C LYS A 166 38.03 -9.22 -9.62
N GLU A 167 38.49 -10.46 -9.67
CA GLU A 167 39.51 -10.93 -10.63
C GLU A 167 39.02 -10.83 -12.09
N ASN A 168 37.72 -11.06 -12.33
CA ASN A 168 37.16 -11.03 -13.67
C ASN A 168 36.53 -9.67 -14.03
N LYS A 169 36.99 -9.07 -15.13
CA LYS A 169 36.51 -7.78 -15.66
C LYS A 169 34.99 -7.75 -15.90
N ASP A 170 34.39 -8.88 -16.28
CA ASP A 170 32.97 -8.99 -16.66
C ASP A 170 32.06 -9.20 -15.45
N THR A 171 32.64 -9.46 -14.27
CA THR A 171 31.89 -9.66 -13.02
C THR A 171 32.23 -8.67 -11.92
N ARG A 172 33.31 -7.90 -12.07
CA ARG A 172 33.76 -6.92 -11.08
C ARG A 172 32.69 -5.90 -10.69
N TRP A 173 31.85 -5.50 -11.65
CA TRP A 173 30.74 -4.57 -11.43
C TRP A 173 29.69 -5.09 -10.44
N ARG A 174 29.67 -6.39 -10.13
CA ARG A 174 28.75 -7.01 -9.16
C ARG A 174 29.19 -6.83 -7.70
N VAL A 175 30.29 -6.13 -7.46
CA VAL A 175 30.82 -5.82 -6.13
C VAL A 175 31.00 -4.32 -6.05
N SER A 176 30.20 -3.65 -5.23
CA SER A 176 30.18 -2.18 -5.09
C SER A 176 31.03 -1.68 -3.92
N GLY A 177 31.61 -2.59 -3.14
CA GLY A 177 32.41 -2.29 -1.94
C GLY A 177 31.65 -2.54 -0.64
N ASP A 178 30.31 -2.52 -0.69
CA ASP A 178 29.45 -2.90 0.44
C ASP A 178 29.69 -4.35 0.86
N GLU A 179 29.97 -5.25 -0.09
CA GLU A 179 30.26 -6.65 0.21
C GLU A 179 31.56 -6.81 1.01
N ASP A 180 32.58 -6.01 0.72
CA ASP A 180 33.82 -5.99 1.51
C ASP A 180 33.57 -5.47 2.93
N TRP A 181 32.73 -4.43 3.05
CA TRP A 181 32.34 -3.89 4.35
C TRP A 181 31.57 -4.91 5.17
N GLN A 182 30.58 -5.59 4.56
CA GLN A 182 29.83 -6.68 5.19
C GLN A 182 30.77 -7.80 5.64
N ASN A 183 31.75 -8.18 4.83
CA ASN A 183 32.68 -9.25 5.19
C ASN A 183 33.60 -8.87 6.36
N LYS A 184 34.04 -7.61 6.41
CA LYS A 184 34.84 -7.07 7.52
C LYS A 184 34.03 -7.00 8.83
N HIS A 185 32.76 -6.62 8.74
CA HIS A 185 31.84 -6.44 9.86
C HIS A 185 30.80 -7.58 9.96
N TYR A 186 31.21 -8.81 9.60
CA TYR A 186 30.30 -9.94 9.46
C TYR A 186 29.46 -10.19 10.72
N ASP A 187 30.04 -10.14 11.91
CA ASP A 187 29.29 -10.40 13.14
C ASP A 187 28.26 -9.30 13.43
N LYS A 188 28.57 -8.02 13.13
CA LYS A 188 27.61 -6.90 13.19
C LYS A 188 26.46 -7.11 12.22
N CYS A 189 26.77 -7.45 10.96
CA CYS A 189 25.76 -7.74 9.94
C CYS A 189 24.88 -8.92 10.31
N MET A 190 25.49 -10.01 10.80
CA MET A 190 24.78 -11.21 11.25
C MET A 190 23.76 -10.88 12.33
N HIS A 191 24.16 -10.10 13.33
CA HIS A 191 23.25 -9.73 14.42
C HIS A 191 22.05 -8.91 13.93
N VAL A 192 22.28 -7.93 13.03
CA VAL A 192 21.19 -7.12 12.47
C VAL A 192 20.29 -7.94 11.56
N PHE A 193 20.85 -8.83 10.73
CA PHE A 193 20.06 -9.76 9.92
C PHE A 193 19.23 -10.70 10.79
N ASP A 194 19.83 -11.32 11.81
CA ASP A 194 19.14 -12.24 12.72
C ASP A 194 17.94 -11.55 13.38
N ARG A 195 18.20 -10.37 13.97
CA ARG A 195 17.17 -9.54 14.59
C ARG A 195 16.02 -9.24 13.62
N TYR A 196 16.33 -8.72 12.43
CA TYR A 196 15.32 -8.40 11.42
C TYR A 196 14.46 -9.61 11.05
N LEU A 197 15.10 -10.77 10.83
CA LEU A 197 14.40 -12.00 10.49
C LEU A 197 13.47 -12.42 11.63
N ASN A 198 13.91 -12.38 12.90
CA ASN A 198 13.02 -12.69 14.03
C ASN A 198 11.84 -11.71 14.11
N ASP A 199 12.10 -10.41 13.95
CA ASP A 199 11.11 -9.35 14.13
C ASP A 199 10.01 -9.38 13.05
N THR A 200 10.32 -9.92 11.86
CA THR A 200 9.42 -10.01 10.69
C THR A 200 9.01 -11.44 10.32
N ASN A 201 9.41 -12.45 11.10
CA ASN A 201 8.97 -13.83 10.86
C ASN A 201 7.59 -14.06 11.48
N SER A 202 6.65 -14.52 10.66
CA SER A 202 5.29 -14.86 11.09
C SER A 202 4.84 -16.19 10.47
N PRO A 203 3.90 -16.92 11.10
CA PRO A 203 3.39 -18.18 10.56
C PRO A 203 2.73 -18.04 9.19
N ALA A 204 2.16 -16.88 8.86
CA ALA A 204 1.50 -16.64 7.58
C ALA A 204 2.50 -16.42 6.43
N ASP A 205 3.71 -15.98 6.75
CA ASP A 205 4.73 -15.52 5.83
C ASP A 205 6.13 -15.69 6.45
N PRO A 206 6.59 -16.94 6.64
CA PRO A 206 7.84 -17.20 7.33
C PRO A 206 9.07 -16.85 6.47
N TRP A 207 10.19 -16.68 7.15
CA TRP A 207 11.51 -16.62 6.52
C TRP A 207 12.11 -18.01 6.34
N TYR A 208 12.53 -18.32 5.11
CA TYR A 208 13.21 -19.56 4.76
C TYR A 208 14.71 -19.29 4.60
N ILE A 209 15.52 -19.83 5.50
CA ILE A 209 16.98 -19.71 5.43
C ILE A 209 17.51 -20.76 4.44
N VAL A 210 18.24 -20.30 3.43
CA VAL A 210 18.81 -21.13 2.36
C VAL A 210 20.31 -21.28 2.58
N ASP A 211 20.83 -22.52 2.70
CA ASP A 211 22.27 -22.74 2.63
C ASP A 211 22.75 -22.47 1.20
N ALA A 212 23.34 -21.29 1.01
CA ALA A 212 23.73 -20.79 -0.29
C ALA A 212 25.18 -21.14 -0.65
N LYS A 213 25.87 -21.99 0.13
CA LYS A 213 27.24 -22.42 -0.17
C LYS A 213 27.34 -23.18 -1.49
N ASN A 214 26.42 -24.12 -1.74
CA ASN A 214 26.33 -24.87 -3.00
C ASN A 214 25.14 -24.36 -3.82
N ARG A 215 25.38 -24.01 -5.09
CA ARG A 215 24.36 -23.41 -5.98
C ARG A 215 23.25 -24.39 -6.40
N LYS A 216 23.55 -25.67 -6.62
CA LYS A 216 22.54 -26.70 -6.94
C LYS A 216 21.65 -26.93 -5.71
N TRP A 217 22.27 -27.02 -4.53
CA TRP A 217 21.55 -27.18 -3.27
C TRP A 217 20.65 -25.98 -2.91
N ALA A 218 21.15 -24.75 -3.10
CA ALA A 218 20.36 -23.54 -2.88
C ALA A 218 19.14 -23.47 -3.82
N GLU A 219 19.33 -23.86 -5.08
CA GLU A 219 18.25 -23.97 -6.05
C GLU A 219 17.20 -24.99 -5.62
N LEU A 220 17.61 -26.17 -5.15
CA LEU A 220 16.68 -27.20 -4.71
C LEU A 220 15.85 -26.75 -3.50
N GLN A 221 16.50 -26.20 -2.48
CA GLN A 221 15.82 -25.67 -1.29
C GLN A 221 14.73 -24.65 -1.66
N VAL A 222 15.06 -23.71 -2.55
CA VAL A 222 14.10 -22.70 -3.01
C VAL A 222 12.95 -23.33 -3.79
N LEU A 223 13.24 -24.23 -4.74
CA LEU A 223 12.21 -24.87 -5.55
C LEU A 223 11.25 -25.74 -4.73
N GLU A 224 11.76 -26.59 -3.84
CA GLU A 224 10.93 -27.45 -2.99
C GLU A 224 10.06 -26.62 -2.05
N THR A 225 10.63 -25.56 -1.46
CA THR A 225 9.88 -24.66 -0.59
C THR A 225 8.81 -23.89 -1.38
N LEU A 226 9.13 -23.37 -2.57
CA LEU A 226 8.17 -22.72 -3.46
C LEU A 226 7.01 -23.65 -3.81
N VAL A 227 7.33 -24.86 -4.25
CA VAL A 227 6.35 -25.91 -4.59
C VAL A 227 5.43 -26.17 -3.40
N SER A 228 6.00 -26.41 -2.22
CA SER A 228 5.23 -26.69 -1.00
C SER A 228 4.33 -25.51 -0.58
N GLY A 229 4.86 -24.28 -0.65
CA GLY A 229 4.12 -23.06 -0.36
C GLY A 229 2.95 -22.85 -1.31
N ILE A 230 3.16 -23.04 -2.61
CA ILE A 230 2.12 -22.92 -3.64
C ILE A 230 1.04 -23.97 -3.44
N GLU A 231 1.39 -25.24 -3.23
CA GLU A 231 0.41 -26.30 -2.98
C GLU A 231 -0.44 -26.04 -1.74
N THR A 232 0.20 -25.55 -0.67
CA THR A 232 -0.49 -25.19 0.57
C THR A 232 -1.43 -24.00 0.37
N ALA A 233 -0.98 -22.96 -0.33
CA ALA A 233 -1.81 -21.79 -0.64
C ALA A 233 -3.01 -22.14 -1.52
N LEU A 234 -2.83 -22.99 -2.54
CA LEU A 234 -3.93 -23.46 -3.39
C LEU A 234 -4.99 -24.22 -2.58
N LYS A 235 -4.58 -25.06 -1.62
CA LYS A 235 -5.49 -25.78 -0.71
C LYS A 235 -6.24 -24.86 0.27
N ASN A 236 -5.58 -23.79 0.74
CA ASN A 236 -6.12 -22.89 1.76
C ASN A 236 -6.91 -21.68 1.22
N SER A 237 -7.03 -21.57 -0.11
CA SER A 237 -7.59 -20.41 -0.83
C SER A 237 -9.02 -19.97 -0.43
N ASN A 238 -9.77 -20.82 0.28
CA ASN A 238 -11.16 -20.55 0.68
C ASN A 238 -11.34 -20.22 2.18
N LEU A 239 -10.26 -20.11 2.96
CA LEU A 239 -10.37 -19.82 4.39
C LEU A 239 -10.63 -18.33 4.63
N ALA A 240 -11.63 -18.03 5.47
CA ALA A 240 -11.90 -16.68 5.92
C ALA A 240 -10.75 -16.17 6.81
N VAL A 241 -10.38 -14.92 6.63
CA VAL A 241 -9.29 -14.28 7.38
C VAL A 241 -9.81 -13.78 8.73
N PRO A 242 -9.08 -13.98 9.84
CA PRO A 242 -9.46 -13.44 11.13
C PRO A 242 -9.61 -11.91 11.11
N LEU A 243 -10.71 -11.41 11.68
CA LEU A 243 -10.91 -9.97 11.84
C LEU A 243 -10.08 -9.46 13.01
N LEU A 244 -9.20 -8.49 12.73
CA LEU A 244 -8.40 -7.87 13.76
C LEU A 244 -9.20 -6.86 14.57
N GLN A 245 -8.87 -6.77 15.86
CA GLN A 245 -9.34 -5.69 16.69
C GLN A 245 -8.64 -4.39 16.29
N ASN A 246 -9.41 -3.33 16.11
CA ASN A 246 -8.86 -2.01 15.87
C ASN A 246 -8.11 -1.51 17.12
N VAL A 247 -6.81 -1.23 16.97
CA VAL A 247 -5.93 -0.71 18.02
C VAL A 247 -5.67 0.79 17.89
N PHE A 248 -6.20 1.44 16.85
CA PHE A 248 -5.97 2.84 16.58
C PHE A 248 -6.88 3.73 17.44
N PRO A 249 -6.36 4.87 17.94
CA PRO A 249 -7.16 5.80 18.73
C PRO A 249 -8.23 6.46 17.85
N LEU A 250 -9.49 6.29 18.24
CA LEU A 250 -10.65 6.84 17.55
C LEU A 250 -11.19 8.08 18.28
N GLU A 251 -11.56 9.09 17.52
CA GLU A 251 -12.28 10.26 17.98
C GLU A 251 -13.79 10.05 17.84
N LYS A 252 -14.57 10.67 18.74
CA LYS A 252 -16.03 10.64 18.64
C LYS A 252 -16.49 11.49 17.46
N ILE A 253 -17.49 11.01 16.75
CA ILE A 253 -18.16 11.73 15.67
C ILE A 253 -19.67 11.51 15.81
N PRO A 254 -20.50 12.56 15.69
CA PRO A 254 -21.95 12.41 15.75
C PRO A 254 -22.46 11.55 14.60
N LYS A 255 -23.64 10.96 14.80
CA LYS A 255 -24.34 10.30 13.68
C LYS A 255 -24.79 11.34 12.67
N LEU A 256 -24.93 10.93 11.41
CA LEU A 256 -25.41 11.82 10.34
C LEU A 256 -26.76 12.47 10.66
N SER A 257 -27.67 11.73 11.28
CA SER A 257 -28.98 12.21 11.71
C SER A 257 -28.95 13.25 12.84
N GLU A 258 -27.83 13.39 13.55
CA GLU A 258 -27.64 14.36 14.64
C GLU A 258 -27.04 15.68 14.14
N ILE A 259 -26.68 15.77 12.85
CA ILE A 259 -26.01 16.93 12.25
C ILE A 259 -27.06 17.90 11.73
N SER A 260 -27.04 19.13 12.25
CA SER A 260 -27.93 20.19 11.81
C SER A 260 -27.55 20.69 10.41
N LEU A 261 -28.50 20.67 9.47
CA LEU A 261 -28.31 21.09 8.08
C LEU A 261 -28.94 22.46 7.76
N ASP A 262 -29.14 23.26 8.81
CA ASP A 262 -29.69 24.63 8.78
C ASP A 262 -28.66 25.72 8.48
N LYS A 263 -27.39 25.33 8.23
CA LYS A 263 -26.31 26.28 8.00
C LYS A 263 -26.39 26.83 6.58
N GLU A 264 -26.42 28.16 6.50
CA GLU A 264 -26.47 28.90 5.24
C GLU A 264 -25.47 30.07 5.28
N LEU A 265 -25.07 30.54 4.10
CA LEU A 265 -24.20 31.70 3.95
C LEU A 265 -24.74 32.64 2.87
N SER A 266 -24.77 33.94 3.15
CA SER A 266 -25.18 34.93 2.14
C SER A 266 -24.19 34.98 0.97
N GLU A 267 -24.65 35.45 -0.21
CA GLU A 267 -23.78 35.61 -1.38
C GLU A 267 -22.61 36.58 -1.13
N GLU A 268 -22.86 37.66 -0.40
CA GLU A 268 -21.84 38.69 -0.12
C GLU A 268 -20.75 38.15 0.79
N GLU A 269 -21.14 37.50 1.90
CA GLU A 269 -20.21 36.85 2.82
C GLU A 269 -19.44 35.74 2.11
N TYR A 270 -20.11 34.90 1.34
CA TYR A 270 -19.48 33.82 0.58
C TYR A 270 -18.39 34.35 -0.36
N LYS A 271 -18.68 35.37 -1.17
CA LYS A 271 -17.68 35.94 -2.11
C LYS A 271 -16.50 36.53 -1.37
N LYS A 272 -16.75 37.24 -0.26
CA LYS A 272 -15.70 37.85 0.58
C LYS A 272 -14.81 36.78 1.21
N GLU A 273 -15.39 35.80 1.90
CA GLU A 273 -14.65 34.72 2.55
C GLU A 273 -13.91 33.85 1.55
N LEU A 274 -14.54 33.48 0.45
CA LEU A 274 -13.92 32.65 -0.59
C LEU A 274 -12.64 33.29 -1.11
N LYS A 275 -12.68 34.59 -1.43
CA LYS A 275 -11.50 35.32 -1.92
C LYS A 275 -10.36 35.29 -0.90
N ASN A 276 -10.66 35.58 0.37
CA ASN A 276 -9.65 35.62 1.43
C ASN A 276 -9.03 34.24 1.69
N LEU A 277 -9.86 33.20 1.79
CA LEU A 277 -9.40 31.84 2.03
C LEU A 277 -8.61 31.29 0.84
N GLN A 278 -9.04 31.55 -0.40
CA GLN A 278 -8.27 31.11 -1.57
C GLN A 278 -6.90 31.81 -1.64
N SER A 279 -6.81 33.10 -1.30
CA SER A 279 -5.52 33.80 -1.20
C SER A 279 -4.62 33.14 -0.16
N LYS A 280 -5.15 32.89 1.05
CA LYS A 280 -4.42 32.23 2.15
C LYS A 280 -3.95 30.84 1.76
N LEU A 281 -4.82 30.03 1.17
CA LEU A 281 -4.48 28.67 0.72
C LEU A 281 -3.39 28.68 -0.37
N SER A 282 -3.40 29.68 -1.26
CA SER A 282 -2.35 29.84 -2.27
C SER A 282 -0.97 30.09 -1.65
N GLU A 283 -0.90 30.93 -0.61
CA GLU A 283 0.34 31.17 0.14
C GLU A 283 0.81 29.92 0.89
N LEU A 284 -0.11 29.20 1.53
CA LEU A 284 0.21 27.94 2.22
C LEU A 284 0.70 26.85 1.26
N HIS A 285 0.13 26.77 0.07
CA HIS A 285 0.58 25.84 -0.96
C HIS A 285 2.07 26.04 -1.32
N ASN A 286 2.52 27.28 -1.45
CA ASN A 286 3.93 27.59 -1.67
C ASN A 286 4.83 27.18 -0.49
N LYS A 287 4.33 27.24 0.75
CA LYS A 287 5.06 26.77 1.94
C LYS A 287 5.14 25.24 1.96
N LEU A 288 4.03 24.54 1.73
CA LEU A 288 3.96 23.08 1.63
C LEU A 288 4.97 22.53 0.61
N TYR A 289 5.01 23.12 -0.58
CA TYR A 289 5.92 22.71 -1.65
C TYR A 289 7.39 22.82 -1.23
N ARG A 290 7.78 23.96 -0.63
CA ARG A 290 9.17 24.19 -0.17
C ARG A 290 9.56 23.30 1.00
N GLN A 291 8.65 23.08 1.95
CA GLN A 291 8.89 22.23 3.12
C GLN A 291 8.68 20.74 2.83
N LYS A 292 8.31 20.37 1.60
CA LYS A 292 8.09 18.99 1.19
C LYS A 292 7.02 18.27 2.05
N ILE A 293 5.98 18.96 2.47
CA ILE A 293 4.86 18.35 3.21
C ILE A 293 3.82 17.83 2.21
N PRO A 294 3.54 16.51 2.17
CA PRO A 294 2.50 15.95 1.33
C PRO A 294 1.10 16.15 1.94
N VAL A 295 0.09 16.33 1.09
CA VAL A 295 -1.31 16.46 1.52
C VAL A 295 -2.20 15.50 0.74
N VAL A 296 -3.09 14.81 1.43
CA VAL A 296 -4.10 13.92 0.85
C VAL A 296 -5.48 14.38 1.29
N ILE A 297 -6.33 14.75 0.33
CA ILE A 297 -7.70 15.19 0.58
C ILE A 297 -8.66 14.15 0.01
N ALA A 298 -9.50 13.56 0.86
CA ALA A 298 -10.43 12.50 0.54
C ALA A 298 -11.87 13.01 0.60
N TYR A 299 -12.60 12.99 -0.52
CA TYR A 299 -14.02 13.38 -0.58
C TYR A 299 -14.94 12.18 -0.73
N GLU A 300 -15.81 11.99 0.26
CA GLU A 300 -16.99 11.14 0.20
C GLU A 300 -18.25 11.96 0.50
N GLY A 301 -19.43 11.39 0.27
CA GLY A 301 -20.70 12.09 0.48
C GLY A 301 -21.76 11.63 -0.50
N TRP A 302 -23.01 11.98 -0.20
CA TRP A 302 -24.17 11.60 -0.99
C TRP A 302 -24.05 11.98 -2.46
N ASP A 303 -24.72 11.22 -3.31
CA ASP A 303 -24.93 11.62 -4.69
C ASP A 303 -25.66 12.97 -4.70
N ALA A 304 -25.20 13.86 -5.58
CA ALA A 304 -25.57 15.27 -5.62
C ALA A 304 -25.24 16.17 -4.40
N ALA A 305 -24.45 15.70 -3.42
CA ALA A 305 -24.05 16.51 -2.27
C ALA A 305 -23.17 17.73 -2.63
N GLY A 306 -22.37 17.65 -3.69
CA GLY A 306 -21.58 18.79 -4.19
C GLY A 306 -20.06 18.67 -4.04
N LYS A 307 -19.52 17.43 -3.97
CA LYS A 307 -18.08 17.11 -3.93
C LYS A 307 -17.26 17.88 -4.97
N GLY A 308 -17.56 17.71 -6.26
CA GLY A 308 -16.85 18.41 -7.34
C GLY A 308 -16.89 19.95 -7.24
N GLY A 309 -17.95 20.52 -6.64
CA GLY A 309 -18.03 21.95 -6.38
C GLY A 309 -17.06 22.42 -5.29
N ASN A 310 -16.88 21.63 -4.23
CA ASN A 310 -15.88 21.85 -3.18
C ASN A 310 -14.46 21.73 -3.75
N ILE A 311 -14.18 20.61 -4.45
CA ILE A 311 -12.89 20.36 -5.09
C ILE A 311 -12.50 21.53 -5.99
N LYS A 312 -13.42 22.02 -6.84
CA LYS A 312 -13.16 23.18 -7.72
C LYS A 312 -12.78 24.47 -6.97
N ARG A 313 -13.27 24.68 -5.74
CA ARG A 313 -12.91 25.88 -4.95
C ARG A 313 -11.55 25.73 -4.27
N ILE A 314 -11.21 24.53 -3.82
CA ILE A 314 -9.86 24.24 -3.32
C ILE A 314 -8.85 24.39 -4.45
N THR A 315 -9.05 23.68 -5.57
CA THR A 315 -8.10 23.70 -6.69
C THR A 315 -7.97 25.06 -7.34
N GLY A 316 -9.02 25.89 -7.30
CA GLY A 316 -8.95 27.28 -7.77
C GLY A 316 -7.98 28.18 -7.00
N ALA A 317 -7.49 27.76 -5.83
CA ALA A 317 -6.46 28.45 -5.05
C ALA A 317 -5.03 27.94 -5.30
N LEU A 318 -4.90 26.78 -5.94
CA LEU A 318 -3.65 26.03 -6.04
C LEU A 318 -3.01 26.16 -7.42
N ASP A 319 -1.69 26.08 -7.48
CA ASP A 319 -0.98 25.94 -8.76
C ASP A 319 -1.20 24.53 -9.31
N PRO A 320 -1.65 24.36 -10.57
CA PRO A 320 -1.97 23.05 -11.15
C PRO A 320 -0.80 22.08 -11.25
N ARG A 321 0.45 22.55 -11.09
CA ARG A 321 1.64 21.68 -11.04
C ARG A 321 1.85 21.04 -9.67
N GLY A 322 1.22 21.57 -8.63
CA GLY A 322 1.38 21.13 -7.25
C GLY A 322 0.28 20.20 -6.74
N PHE A 323 -0.76 19.93 -7.53
CA PHE A 323 -1.82 19.00 -7.15
C PHE A 323 -2.29 18.11 -8.29
N GLU A 324 -2.90 16.98 -7.92
CA GLU A 324 -3.63 16.12 -8.85
C GLU A 324 -5.00 15.76 -8.25
N VAL A 325 -6.04 15.74 -9.11
CA VAL A 325 -7.38 15.29 -8.74
C VAL A 325 -7.59 13.90 -9.34
N HIS A 326 -7.95 12.93 -8.50
CA HIS A 326 -8.22 11.55 -8.89
C HIS A 326 -9.71 11.23 -8.70
N PRO A 327 -10.50 11.23 -9.78
CA PRO A 327 -11.86 10.69 -9.76
C PRO A 327 -11.79 9.17 -9.65
N ILE A 328 -12.29 8.60 -8.56
CA ILE A 328 -12.27 7.15 -8.34
C ILE A 328 -13.58 6.55 -8.83
N ALA A 329 -13.48 5.85 -9.96
CA ALA A 329 -14.56 5.07 -10.56
C ALA A 329 -14.34 3.55 -10.31
N SER A 330 -15.24 2.75 -10.88
CA SER A 330 -15.12 1.29 -10.90
C SER A 330 -13.70 0.83 -11.28
N PRO A 331 -13.13 -0.16 -10.58
CA PRO A 331 -11.76 -0.59 -10.82
C PRO A 331 -11.57 -1.19 -12.21
N LEU A 332 -10.47 -0.77 -12.86
CA LEU A 332 -10.01 -1.32 -14.12
C LEU A 332 -9.59 -2.79 -13.93
N PRO A 333 -9.56 -3.62 -15.00
CA PRO A 333 -9.20 -5.03 -14.88
C PRO A 333 -7.85 -5.29 -14.19
N ASN A 334 -6.85 -4.44 -14.45
CA ASN A 334 -5.54 -4.53 -13.80
C ASN A 334 -5.56 -4.14 -12.31
N GLU A 335 -6.48 -3.26 -11.90
CA GLU A 335 -6.67 -2.88 -10.49
C GLU A 335 -7.45 -3.98 -9.74
N LYS A 336 -8.51 -4.53 -10.35
CA LYS A 336 -9.27 -5.69 -9.80
C LYS A 336 -8.41 -6.93 -9.61
N ALA A 337 -7.38 -7.09 -10.43
CA ALA A 337 -6.47 -8.20 -10.36
C ALA A 337 -5.41 -8.06 -9.24
N ARG A 338 -5.49 -7.05 -8.36
CA ARG A 338 -4.51 -6.83 -7.28
C ARG A 338 -5.21 -6.52 -5.96
N HIS A 339 -4.40 -6.38 -4.90
CA HIS A 339 -4.84 -5.85 -3.62
C HIS A 339 -5.66 -4.57 -3.79
N TYR A 340 -6.78 -4.46 -3.06
CA TYR A 340 -7.72 -3.34 -3.16
C TYR A 340 -7.02 -1.97 -3.06
N LEU A 341 -6.15 -1.81 -2.05
CA LEU A 341 -5.42 -0.57 -1.81
C LEU A 341 -4.36 -0.24 -2.88
N TRP A 342 -3.98 -1.18 -3.74
CA TRP A 342 -2.94 -0.97 -4.77
C TRP A 342 -3.23 0.25 -5.64
N ARG A 343 -4.49 0.43 -6.01
CA ARG A 343 -4.88 1.53 -6.89
C ARG A 343 -4.75 2.91 -6.22
N PHE A 344 -4.86 2.98 -4.89
CA PHE A 344 -4.70 4.23 -4.15
C PHE A 344 -3.23 4.51 -3.85
N TRP A 345 -2.45 3.48 -3.51
CA TRP A 345 -1.00 3.57 -3.40
C TRP A 345 -0.38 4.17 -4.67
N ASN A 346 -0.80 3.74 -5.86
CA ASN A 346 -0.33 4.26 -7.15
C ASN A 346 -0.65 5.75 -7.40
N ARG A 347 -1.56 6.34 -6.64
CA ARG A 347 -2.05 7.72 -6.80
C ARG A 347 -1.63 8.63 -5.63
N LEU A 348 -0.70 8.18 -4.80
CA LEU A 348 -0.17 9.03 -3.73
C LEU A 348 0.67 10.16 -4.30
N PRO A 349 0.57 11.37 -3.71
CA PRO A 349 1.40 12.48 -4.11
C PRO A 349 2.85 12.20 -3.71
N LYS A 350 3.79 12.89 -4.36
CA LYS A 350 5.14 13.03 -3.78
C LYS A 350 5.13 14.12 -2.72
N THR A 351 6.11 14.10 -1.81
CA THR A 351 6.29 15.14 -0.78
C THR A 351 6.17 16.56 -1.37
N GLY A 352 5.45 17.47 -0.69
CA GLY A 352 5.20 18.84 -1.15
C GLY A 352 4.13 18.99 -2.24
N HIS A 353 3.40 17.91 -2.58
CA HIS A 353 2.28 17.95 -3.52
C HIS A 353 0.99 17.48 -2.84
N ILE A 354 -0.14 17.80 -3.47
CA ILE A 354 -1.48 17.51 -2.98
C ILE A 354 -2.17 16.49 -3.88
N ALA A 355 -2.69 15.39 -3.32
CA ALA A 355 -3.59 14.49 -4.02
C ALA A 355 -5.03 14.68 -3.50
N ILE A 356 -5.97 14.90 -4.40
CA ILE A 356 -7.39 15.07 -4.07
C ILE A 356 -8.19 13.92 -4.68
N PHE A 357 -8.79 13.08 -3.85
CA PHE A 357 -9.59 11.94 -4.26
C PHE A 357 -11.08 12.31 -4.26
N ASP A 358 -11.75 12.23 -5.42
CA ASP A 358 -13.22 12.32 -5.54
C ASP A 358 -13.78 10.90 -5.59
N ARG A 359 -14.37 10.46 -4.46
CA ARG A 359 -14.48 9.05 -4.04
C ARG A 359 -13.10 8.44 -3.77
N THR A 360 -13.05 7.39 -2.96
CA THR A 360 -11.81 6.95 -2.30
C THR A 360 -11.80 5.43 -2.03
N TRP A 361 -10.83 4.98 -1.21
CA TRP A 361 -10.79 3.63 -0.64
C TRP A 361 -11.97 3.30 0.28
N TYR A 362 -12.74 4.29 0.72
CA TYR A 362 -13.95 4.07 1.50
C TYR A 362 -15.08 3.40 0.71
N GLY A 363 -14.97 3.33 -0.63
CA GLY A 363 -15.91 2.60 -1.47
C GLY A 363 -16.13 1.14 -1.04
N ARG A 364 -15.10 0.46 -0.51
CA ARG A 364 -15.19 -0.93 -0.03
C ARG A 364 -16.20 -1.10 1.10
N VAL A 365 -16.22 -0.16 2.04
CA VAL A 365 -17.09 -0.22 3.24
C VAL A 365 -18.44 0.48 3.03
N MET A 366 -18.69 0.99 1.82
CA MET A 366 -19.92 1.65 1.41
C MET A 366 -20.55 0.91 0.21
N VAL A 367 -20.34 1.42 -1.02
CA VAL A 367 -21.00 0.91 -2.23
C VAL A 367 -20.69 -0.57 -2.49
N GLU A 368 -19.46 -1.02 -2.31
CA GLU A 368 -19.12 -2.43 -2.61
C GLU A 368 -19.73 -3.40 -1.60
N ARG A 369 -19.88 -2.97 -0.34
CA ARG A 369 -20.59 -3.72 0.69
C ARG A 369 -22.09 -3.83 0.37
N LEU A 370 -22.71 -2.74 -0.06
CA LEU A 370 -24.17 -2.67 -0.28
C LEU A 370 -24.63 -3.24 -1.61
N GLU A 371 -23.76 -3.24 -2.62
CA GLU A 371 -24.02 -3.82 -3.94
C GLU A 371 -23.45 -5.26 -4.08
N GLY A 372 -22.78 -5.79 -3.05
CA GLY A 372 -22.24 -7.14 -3.07
C GLY A 372 -21.03 -7.33 -3.99
N PHE A 373 -20.24 -6.27 -4.22
CA PHE A 373 -19.01 -6.34 -5.03
C PHE A 373 -17.79 -6.85 -4.25
N CYS A 374 -17.97 -7.12 -2.96
CA CYS A 374 -17.00 -7.77 -2.09
C CYS A 374 -17.69 -8.71 -1.11
N SER A 375 -16.95 -9.70 -0.62
CA SER A 375 -17.41 -10.60 0.43
C SER A 375 -17.52 -9.89 1.79
N GLU A 376 -18.27 -10.48 2.71
CA GLU A 376 -18.44 -9.93 4.05
C GLU A 376 -17.11 -9.76 4.79
N ASN A 377 -16.25 -10.78 4.72
CA ASN A 377 -14.93 -10.76 5.31
C ASN A 377 -14.07 -9.61 4.76
N GLU A 378 -14.12 -9.34 3.45
CA GLU A 378 -13.35 -8.28 2.81
C GLU A 378 -13.72 -6.88 3.31
N TRP A 379 -15.01 -6.53 3.40
CA TRP A 379 -15.36 -5.19 3.90
C TRP A 379 -15.21 -5.07 5.41
N GLN A 380 -15.39 -6.16 6.16
CA GLN A 380 -15.19 -6.14 7.62
C GLN A 380 -13.72 -5.90 7.99
N ARG A 381 -12.76 -6.54 7.31
CA ARG A 381 -11.32 -6.30 7.53
C ARG A 381 -10.87 -4.94 7.00
N ALA A 382 -11.50 -4.43 5.95
CA ALA A 382 -11.11 -3.17 5.30
C ALA A 382 -11.10 -1.97 6.25
N TYR A 383 -11.94 -1.91 7.30
CA TYR A 383 -11.88 -0.82 8.27
C TYR A 383 -10.50 -0.71 8.93
N ASN A 384 -9.92 -1.84 9.35
CA ASN A 384 -8.60 -1.85 9.99
C ASN A 384 -7.50 -1.56 8.95
N GLU A 385 -7.61 -2.11 7.74
CA GLU A 385 -6.64 -1.88 6.67
C GLU A 385 -6.62 -0.41 6.20
N ILE A 386 -7.77 0.24 6.17
CA ILE A 386 -7.88 1.68 5.89
C ILE A 386 -7.18 2.48 6.99
N ASN A 387 -7.41 2.16 8.26
CA ASN A 387 -6.75 2.84 9.38
C ASN A 387 -5.23 2.64 9.33
N GLU A 388 -4.75 1.44 9.01
CA GLU A 388 -3.33 1.14 8.81
C GLU A 388 -2.76 1.91 7.63
N PHE A 389 -3.44 1.92 6.49
CA PHE A 389 -3.02 2.69 5.32
C PHE A 389 -2.88 4.17 5.65
N GLU A 390 -3.89 4.76 6.30
CA GLU A 390 -3.83 6.16 6.73
C GLU A 390 -2.75 6.40 7.80
N LYS A 391 -2.44 5.39 8.63
CA LYS A 391 -1.34 5.45 9.59
C LYS A 391 0.01 5.51 8.87
N GLU A 392 0.22 4.70 7.83
CA GLU A 392 1.43 4.74 7.02
C GLU A 392 1.62 6.10 6.34
N LEU A 393 0.53 6.70 5.84
CA LEU A 393 0.56 8.05 5.27
C LEU A 393 0.90 9.11 6.32
N SER A 394 0.29 9.02 7.51
CA SER A 394 0.55 9.95 8.62
C SER A 394 1.99 9.82 9.15
N ASP A 395 2.52 8.61 9.30
CA ASP A 395 3.90 8.37 9.73
C ASP A 395 4.92 8.85 8.70
N TRP A 396 4.58 8.80 7.41
CA TRP A 396 5.37 9.41 6.34
C TRP A 396 5.34 10.95 6.37
N GLY A 397 4.44 11.55 7.15
CA GLY A 397 4.31 13.00 7.32
C GLY A 397 3.22 13.64 6.46
N ALA A 398 2.30 12.86 5.89
CA ALA A 398 1.17 13.41 5.14
C ALA A 398 0.12 14.04 6.04
N VAL A 399 -0.40 15.18 5.61
CA VAL A 399 -1.63 15.76 6.14
C VAL A 399 -2.80 15.08 5.45
N ILE A 400 -3.64 14.39 6.23
CA ILE A 400 -4.78 13.62 5.72
C ILE A 400 -6.07 14.35 6.12
N ILE A 401 -6.86 14.76 5.14
CA ILE A 401 -8.11 15.50 5.35
C ILE A 401 -9.24 14.71 4.71
N LYS A 402 -10.21 14.25 5.50
CA LYS A 402 -11.31 13.43 5.01
C LYS A 402 -12.64 14.16 5.18
N PHE A 403 -13.39 14.27 4.09
CA PHE A 403 -14.67 14.99 4.06
C PHE A 403 -15.82 14.05 3.76
N TRP A 404 -16.84 14.07 4.61
CA TRP A 404 -18.17 13.55 4.28
C TRP A 404 -19.09 14.73 3.94
N VAL A 405 -19.52 14.83 2.68
CA VAL A 405 -20.43 15.88 2.22
C VAL A 405 -21.88 15.45 2.48
N GLN A 406 -22.49 16.02 3.52
CA GLN A 406 -23.82 15.68 4.02
C GLN A 406 -24.90 16.58 3.42
N ILE A 407 -26.01 15.97 3.01
CA ILE A 407 -27.28 16.62 2.64
C ILE A 407 -28.43 15.76 3.15
N ASP A 408 -29.65 16.29 3.20
CA ASP A 408 -30.85 15.50 3.47
C ASP A 408 -31.49 14.91 2.20
N LYS A 409 -32.49 14.03 2.42
CA LYS A 409 -33.24 13.37 1.35
C LYS A 409 -33.93 14.38 0.43
N ASP A 410 -34.46 15.46 0.96
CA ASP A 410 -35.26 16.42 0.18
C ASP A 410 -34.36 17.28 -0.71
N THR A 411 -33.24 17.76 -0.18
CA THR A 411 -32.19 18.46 -0.92
C THR A 411 -31.61 17.59 -2.02
N GLN A 412 -31.40 16.30 -1.76
CA GLN A 412 -30.94 15.38 -2.80
C GLN A 412 -31.95 15.29 -3.95
N LEU A 413 -33.24 15.12 -3.64
CA LEU A 413 -34.29 15.04 -4.66
C LEU A 413 -34.37 16.30 -5.50
N ALA A 414 -34.44 17.46 -4.85
CA ALA A 414 -34.48 18.75 -5.54
C ALA A 414 -33.28 18.92 -6.49
N ARG A 415 -32.09 18.46 -6.09
CA ARG A 415 -30.89 18.50 -6.94
C ARG A 415 -30.89 17.47 -8.06
N PHE A 416 -31.54 16.32 -7.87
CA PHE A 416 -31.72 15.33 -8.92
C PHE A 416 -32.64 15.89 -10.02
N GLU A 417 -33.78 16.45 -9.62
CA GLU A 417 -34.73 17.11 -10.52
C GLU A 417 -34.07 18.30 -11.24
N GLU A 418 -33.31 19.14 -10.53
CA GLU A 418 -32.54 20.25 -11.13
C GLU A 418 -31.59 19.73 -12.23
N ARG A 419 -30.87 18.64 -11.98
CA ARG A 419 -29.93 18.04 -12.95
C ARG A 419 -30.63 17.45 -14.16
N GLN A 420 -31.75 16.77 -13.96
CA GLN A 420 -32.54 16.17 -15.03
C GLN A 420 -33.13 17.24 -15.96
N ASN A 421 -33.52 18.39 -15.40
CA ASN A 421 -34.14 19.49 -16.13
C ASN A 421 -33.14 20.50 -16.70
N THR A 422 -31.84 20.35 -16.40
CA THR A 422 -30.78 21.26 -16.88
C THR A 422 -29.90 20.55 -17.93
N PRO A 423 -29.97 20.90 -19.24
CA PRO A 423 -29.29 20.16 -20.31
C PRO A 423 -27.80 19.90 -20.06
N GLU A 424 -27.05 20.90 -19.58
CA GLU A 424 -25.62 20.79 -19.31
C GLU A 424 -25.25 19.98 -18.05
N LYS A 425 -26.25 19.56 -17.26
CA LYS A 425 -26.09 18.74 -16.06
C LYS A 425 -26.71 17.35 -16.18
N GLN A 426 -27.47 17.05 -17.24
CA GLN A 426 -28.13 15.75 -17.42
C GLN A 426 -27.17 14.56 -17.37
N TRP A 427 -25.93 14.73 -17.87
CA TRP A 427 -24.90 13.69 -17.78
C TRP A 427 -24.48 13.32 -16.34
N LYS A 428 -24.89 14.10 -15.32
CA LYS A 428 -24.57 13.90 -13.90
C LYS A 428 -25.65 13.13 -13.12
N ILE A 429 -26.67 12.61 -13.79
CA ILE A 429 -27.69 11.77 -13.18
C ILE A 429 -27.89 10.52 -14.02
N THR A 430 -27.95 9.38 -13.34
CA THR A 430 -28.06 8.04 -13.91
C THR A 430 -29.10 7.23 -13.16
N ASP A 431 -29.56 6.12 -13.73
CA ASP A 431 -30.49 5.21 -13.06
C ASP A 431 -29.91 4.62 -11.76
N GLU A 432 -28.58 4.53 -11.68
CA GLU A 432 -27.87 4.11 -10.47
C GLU A 432 -28.04 5.11 -9.32
N ASP A 433 -28.07 6.42 -9.61
CA ASP A 433 -28.28 7.45 -8.58
C ASP A 433 -29.68 7.31 -7.93
N TRP A 434 -30.71 7.00 -8.72
CA TRP A 434 -32.06 6.76 -8.22
C TRP A 434 -32.15 5.48 -7.38
N ARG A 435 -31.53 4.39 -7.86
CA ARG A 435 -31.45 3.13 -7.09
C ARG A 435 -30.71 3.30 -5.76
N ASN A 436 -29.63 4.08 -5.74
CA ASN A 436 -28.88 4.37 -4.51
C ASN A 436 -29.73 5.16 -3.52
N ARG A 437 -30.55 6.10 -4.01
CA ARG A 437 -31.49 6.87 -3.18
C ARG A 437 -32.53 5.98 -2.50
N GLU A 438 -33.07 4.97 -3.17
CA GLU A 438 -34.00 4.00 -2.56
C GLU A 438 -33.37 3.25 -1.39
N LYS A 439 -32.05 3.06 -1.42
CA LYS A 439 -31.26 2.41 -0.37
C LYS A 439 -30.73 3.39 0.70
N TRP A 440 -31.25 4.62 0.80
CA TRP A 440 -30.71 5.67 1.68
C TRP A 440 -30.40 5.18 3.10
N ASP A 441 -31.35 4.50 3.76
CA ASP A 441 -31.21 4.12 5.17
C ASP A 441 -30.10 3.07 5.36
N LEU A 442 -29.87 2.21 4.36
CA LEU A 442 -28.76 1.26 4.33
C LEU A 442 -27.42 1.97 4.17
N TYR A 443 -27.36 2.96 3.26
CA TYR A 443 -26.17 3.80 3.09
C TYR A 443 -25.87 4.63 4.34
N GLU A 444 -26.87 5.23 4.97
CA GLU A 444 -26.69 6.01 6.20
C GLU A 444 -26.13 5.13 7.33
N THR A 445 -26.60 3.89 7.45
CA THR A 445 -26.06 2.93 8.41
C THR A 445 -24.58 2.61 8.12
N ALA A 446 -24.25 2.29 6.86
CA ALA A 446 -22.88 1.98 6.45
C ALA A 446 -21.92 3.17 6.64
N VAL A 447 -22.38 4.39 6.34
CA VAL A 447 -21.60 5.62 6.50
C VAL A 447 -21.38 5.94 7.97
N ASN A 448 -22.40 5.85 8.82
CA ASN A 448 -22.24 6.03 10.26
C ASN A 448 -21.21 5.02 10.84
N GLU A 449 -21.24 3.78 10.38
CA GLU A 449 -20.26 2.76 10.77
C GLU A 449 -18.84 3.11 10.26
N MET A 450 -18.71 3.55 9.01
CA MET A 450 -17.46 4.03 8.43
C MET A 450 -16.86 5.17 9.25
N LEU A 451 -17.63 6.22 9.49
CA LEU A 451 -17.21 7.38 10.28
C LEU A 451 -16.75 6.92 11.67
N LYS A 452 -17.55 6.11 12.37
CA LYS A 452 -17.22 5.61 13.70
C LYS A 452 -15.94 4.77 13.73
N LYS A 453 -15.72 3.90 12.75
CA LYS A 453 -14.59 2.94 12.75
C LYS A 453 -13.28 3.51 12.19
N THR A 454 -13.34 4.66 11.52
CA THR A 454 -12.18 5.25 10.82
C THR A 454 -11.93 6.72 11.14
N ASN A 455 -12.66 7.33 12.07
CA ASN A 455 -12.36 8.66 12.59
C ASN A 455 -11.20 8.59 13.60
N THR A 456 -9.97 8.46 13.11
CA THR A 456 -8.77 8.33 13.96
C THR A 456 -8.17 9.68 14.31
N THR A 457 -7.39 9.77 15.38
CA THR A 457 -6.74 11.03 15.80
C THR A 457 -5.72 11.57 14.79
N TYR A 458 -5.23 10.73 13.88
CA TYR A 458 -4.24 11.10 12.85
C TYR A 458 -4.87 11.28 11.47
N ALA A 459 -6.11 10.86 11.28
CA ALA A 459 -6.90 11.08 10.07
C ALA A 459 -8.37 11.25 10.48
N PRO A 460 -8.76 12.42 11.02
CA PRO A 460 -10.13 12.66 11.41
C PRO A 460 -11.04 12.88 10.19
N TRP A 461 -12.32 12.58 10.38
CA TRP A 461 -13.40 12.88 9.45
C TRP A 461 -14.03 14.23 9.76
N HIS A 462 -14.31 14.98 8.71
CA HIS A 462 -15.02 16.24 8.78
C HIS A 462 -16.32 16.15 7.99
N VAL A 463 -17.45 16.37 8.66
CA VAL A 463 -18.74 16.46 7.97
C VAL A 463 -18.95 17.88 7.45
N LEU A 464 -19.28 18.00 6.17
CA LEU A 464 -19.64 19.26 5.52
C LEU A 464 -21.16 19.32 5.35
N GLU A 465 -21.82 20.18 6.11
CA GLU A 465 -23.25 20.48 5.99
C GLU A 465 -23.49 21.21 4.67
N SER A 466 -23.97 20.48 3.67
CA SER A 466 -23.93 20.92 2.29
C SER A 466 -25.30 21.14 1.68
N ASN A 467 -26.35 21.30 2.50
CA ASN A 467 -27.64 21.80 2.04
C ASN A 467 -27.45 23.17 1.35
N ASP A 468 -26.78 24.10 2.01
CA ASP A 468 -26.17 25.25 1.36
C ASP A 468 -24.76 24.93 0.83
N LYS A 469 -24.60 25.02 -0.49
CA LYS A 469 -23.32 24.73 -1.15
C LYS A 469 -22.24 25.74 -0.79
N LYS A 470 -22.59 26.98 -0.44
CA LYS A 470 -21.61 28.05 -0.17
C LYS A 470 -20.96 27.83 1.18
N TYR A 471 -21.76 27.58 2.20
CA TYR A 471 -21.31 27.24 3.54
C TYR A 471 -20.35 26.04 3.52
N ALA A 472 -20.73 24.93 2.89
CA ALA A 472 -19.86 23.75 2.78
C ALA A 472 -18.49 24.05 2.13
N ARG A 473 -18.44 24.87 1.07
CA ARG A 473 -17.18 25.25 0.40
C ARG A 473 -16.27 26.07 1.30
N ILE A 474 -16.83 27.01 2.04
CA ILE A 474 -16.10 27.83 2.99
C ILE A 474 -15.58 26.97 4.15
N LYS A 475 -16.43 26.10 4.72
CA LYS A 475 -16.04 25.16 5.77
C LYS A 475 -14.90 24.25 5.33
N ALA A 476 -14.97 23.70 4.12
CA ALA A 476 -13.91 22.87 3.55
C ALA A 476 -12.58 23.62 3.43
N LEU A 477 -12.60 24.85 2.90
CA LEU A 477 -11.39 25.68 2.77
C LEU A 477 -10.77 26.01 4.13
N LYS A 478 -11.59 26.37 5.13
CA LYS A 478 -11.12 26.63 6.50
C LYS A 478 -10.42 25.40 7.08
N ILE A 479 -11.06 24.23 7.02
CA ILE A 479 -10.48 22.97 7.53
C ILE A 479 -9.16 22.62 6.82
N VAL A 480 -9.10 22.77 5.50
CA VAL A 480 -7.86 22.52 4.73
C VAL A 480 -6.74 23.47 5.17
N ILE A 481 -7.06 24.76 5.30
CA ILE A 481 -6.10 25.77 5.77
C ILE A 481 -5.59 25.43 7.16
N ASP A 482 -6.50 25.15 8.11
CA ASP A 482 -6.15 24.90 9.51
C ASP A 482 -5.28 23.64 9.63
N ALA A 483 -5.60 22.58 8.90
CA ALA A 483 -4.82 21.34 8.87
C ALA A 483 -3.41 21.55 8.28
N ILE A 484 -3.29 22.38 7.26
CA ILE A 484 -1.99 22.72 6.65
C ILE A 484 -1.15 23.60 7.60
N GLU A 485 -1.75 24.60 8.23
CA GLU A 485 -1.06 25.46 9.21
C GLU A 485 -0.53 24.63 10.38
N ALA A 486 -1.36 23.76 10.96
CA ALA A 486 -0.95 22.88 12.04
C ALA A 486 0.20 21.91 11.67
N ALA A 487 0.39 21.62 10.39
CA ALA A 487 1.49 20.79 9.91
C ALA A 487 2.76 21.61 9.62
N LEU A 488 2.63 22.88 9.22
CA LEU A 488 3.74 23.80 8.98
C LEU A 488 4.37 24.33 10.28
N ASP A 489 3.62 24.30 11.38
CA ASP A 489 4.06 24.77 12.71
C ASP A 489 4.81 23.70 13.52
N LYS A 490 4.89 22.46 13.02
CA LYS A 490 5.64 21.34 13.62
C LYS A 490 7.05 21.25 13.05
#